data_AF-A0A354AY43-F1
#
_entry.id   AF-A0A354AY43-F1
#
_cell.length_a   1.000
_cell.length_b   1.000
_cell.length_c   1.000
_cell.angle_alpha   90.00
_cell.angle_beta   90.00
_cell.angle_gamma   90.00
#
_symmetry.space_group_name_H-M   'P 1'
#
loop_
_entity.id
_entity.type
_entity.pdbx_description
1 polymer ?
#
loop_
_entity_poly.entity_id
_entity_poly.type
_entity_poly.pdbx_seq_one_letter_code
_entity_poly.pdbx_strand_id
1 'polypeptide(L)'
;MQDAITNVINQSDVQGLYLDVSSMGRLEQYFASGELRVRAAATISANSAAIIKEAVAKSLLYSDITRPGGNMYTTRRYAACIRDLDYYLRYAT
;
A
#
# COMPACT_ATOMS: atom_id res chain seq x y z
N MET A 1 -8.19 11.00 5.22
CA MET A 1 -7.77 9.59 5.31
C MET A 1 -8.89 8.86 6.02
N GLN A 2 -9.44 7.80 5.43
CA GLN A 2 -10.51 7.01 6.03
C GLN A 2 -9.93 5.68 6.49
N ASP A 3 -9.80 5.53 7.79
CA ASP A 3 -9.39 4.29 8.44
C ASP A 3 -10.64 3.53 8.91
N ALA A 4 -10.49 2.25 9.23
CA ALA A 4 -11.61 1.40 9.67
C ALA A 4 -12.38 1.99 10.87
N ILE A 5 -11.67 2.65 11.80
CA ILE A 5 -12.27 3.31 12.96
C ILE A 5 -13.13 4.51 12.52
N THR A 6 -12.55 5.41 11.72
CA THR A 6 -13.28 6.60 11.23
C THR A 6 -14.48 6.22 10.34
N ASN A 7 -14.39 5.12 9.59
CA ASN A 7 -15.49 4.65 8.76
C ASN A 7 -16.70 4.23 9.63
N VAL A 8 -16.45 3.51 10.72
CA VAL A 8 -17.50 3.12 11.68
C VAL A 8 -18.11 4.35 12.37
N ILE A 9 -17.27 5.30 12.82
CA ILE A 9 -17.74 6.53 13.47
C ILE A 9 -18.61 7.36 12.51
N ASN A 10 -18.13 7.58 11.27
CA ASN A 10 -18.87 8.37 10.29
C ASN A 10 -20.21 7.74 9.93
N GLN A 11 -20.29 6.40 9.89
CA GLN A 11 -21.55 5.71 9.63
C GLN A 11 -22.58 5.96 10.73
N SER A 12 -22.17 5.93 12.00
CA SER A 12 -23.05 6.22 13.13
C SER A 12 -23.40 7.71 13.25
N ASP A 13 -22.45 8.60 12.95
CA ASP A 13 -22.63 10.05 13.01
C ASP A 13 -23.65 10.56 11.99
N VAL A 14 -23.61 10.04 10.75
CA VAL A 14 -24.61 10.35 9.70
C VAL A 14 -26.03 9.95 10.13
N GLN A 15 -26.17 8.95 10.98
CA GLN A 15 -27.45 8.49 11.50
C GLN A 15 -27.84 9.18 12.82
N GLY A 16 -26.92 9.93 13.45
CA GLY A 16 -27.12 10.52 14.78
C GLY A 16 -27.24 9.48 15.90
N LEU A 17 -26.67 8.28 15.70
CA LEU A 17 -26.78 7.16 16.63
C LEU A 17 -25.48 6.94 17.39
N TYR A 18 -25.60 6.30 18.56
CA TYR A 18 -24.45 5.73 19.25
C TYR A 18 -23.96 4.46 18.55
N LEU A 19 -22.73 4.05 18.87
CA LEU A 19 -22.15 2.80 18.36
C LEU A 19 -22.97 1.61 18.83
N ASP A 20 -23.44 0.81 17.89
CA ASP A 20 -24.20 -0.41 18.13
C ASP A 20 -23.26 -1.62 18.31
N VAL A 21 -23.82 -2.74 18.76
CA VAL A 21 -23.06 -3.98 19.00
C VAL A 21 -22.41 -4.49 17.72
N SER A 22 -23.02 -4.27 16.55
CA SER A 22 -22.44 -4.68 15.27
C SER A 22 -21.20 -3.85 14.90
N SER A 23 -21.22 -2.54 15.15
CA SER A 23 -20.06 -1.66 14.98
C SER A 23 -18.92 -2.02 15.93
N MET A 24 -19.25 -2.33 17.19
CA MET A 24 -18.26 -2.81 18.16
C MET A 24 -17.62 -4.13 17.72
N GLY A 25 -18.41 -5.08 17.22
CA GLY A 25 -17.88 -6.35 16.68
C GLY A 25 -16.93 -6.16 15.49
N ARG A 26 -17.18 -5.17 14.62
CA ARG A 26 -16.24 -4.83 13.52
C ARG A 26 -14.92 -4.28 14.05
N LEU A 27 -14.96 -3.45 15.10
CA LEU A 27 -13.75 -2.93 15.73
C LEU A 27 -12.96 -4.06 16.40
N GLU A 28 -13.61 -4.98 17.11
CA GLU A 28 -12.95 -6.15 17.71
C GLU A 28 -12.23 -7.00 16.66
N GLN A 29 -12.88 -7.30 15.53
CA GLN A 29 -12.25 -8.02 14.41
C GLN A 29 -11.07 -7.25 13.81
N TYR A 30 -11.19 -5.93 13.69
CA TYR A 30 -10.09 -5.08 13.24
C TYR A 30 -8.90 -5.18 14.20
N PHE A 31 -9.11 -5.03 15.50
CA PHE A 31 -8.03 -5.11 16.49
C PHE A 31 -7.42 -6.52 16.58
N ALA A 32 -8.21 -7.58 16.40
CA ALA A 32 -7.70 -8.95 16.37
C ALA A 32 -6.64 -9.18 15.28
N SER A 33 -6.77 -8.51 14.12
CA SER A 33 -5.79 -8.57 13.03
C SER A 33 -4.67 -7.52 13.13
N GLY A 34 -4.67 -6.68 14.16
CA GLY A 34 -3.77 -5.53 14.28
C GLY A 34 -2.29 -5.90 14.35
N GLU A 35 -1.94 -6.91 15.16
CA GLU A 35 -0.55 -7.35 15.31
C GLU A 35 0.03 -7.86 13.98
N LEU A 36 -0.74 -8.66 13.24
CA LEU A 36 -0.33 -9.19 11.94
C LEU A 36 -0.07 -8.08 10.93
N ARG A 37 -0.89 -7.02 10.92
CA ARG A 37 -0.73 -5.87 10.02
C ARG A 37 0.52 -5.06 10.34
N VAL A 38 0.80 -4.80 11.61
CA VAL A 38 2.03 -4.11 12.03
C VAL A 38 3.26 -4.94 11.68
N ARG A 39 3.22 -6.27 11.92
CA ARG A 39 4.31 -7.16 11.55
C ARG A 39 4.55 -7.18 10.05
N ALA A 40 3.49 -7.25 9.24
CA ALA A 40 3.59 -7.20 7.78
C ALA A 40 4.23 -5.89 7.32
N ALA A 41 3.75 -4.73 7.78
CA ALA A 41 4.30 -3.42 7.44
C ALA A 41 5.79 -3.31 7.81
N ALA A 42 6.18 -3.79 8.99
CA ALA A 42 7.59 -3.82 9.41
C ALA A 42 8.46 -4.68 8.49
N THR A 43 7.98 -5.88 8.11
CA THR A 43 8.72 -6.77 7.20
C THR A 43 8.84 -6.21 5.78
N ILE A 44 7.83 -5.49 5.29
CA ILE A 44 7.87 -4.86 3.97
C ILE A 44 8.83 -3.67 4.00
N SER A 45 8.75 -2.82 5.02
CA SER A 45 9.63 -1.66 5.17
C SER A 45 11.11 -2.07 5.23
N ALA A 46 11.43 -3.12 5.97
CA ALA A 46 12.79 -3.67 6.07
C ALA A 46 13.34 -4.20 4.74
N ASN A 47 12.47 -4.71 3.86
CA ASN A 47 12.85 -5.34 2.59
C ASN A 47 12.49 -4.50 1.34
N SER A 48 12.12 -3.22 1.52
CA SER A 48 11.57 -2.36 0.47
C SER A 48 12.43 -2.29 -0.79
N ALA A 49 13.74 -2.08 -0.64
CA ALA A 49 14.67 -2.00 -1.76
C ALA A 49 14.77 -3.32 -2.56
N ALA A 50 14.72 -4.47 -1.89
CA ALA A 50 14.77 -5.78 -2.53
C ALA A 50 13.49 -6.05 -3.32
N ILE A 51 12.33 -5.72 -2.73
CA ILE A 51 11.01 -5.85 -3.38
C ILE A 51 10.96 -5.02 -4.66
N ILE A 52 11.39 -3.76 -4.61
CA ILE A 52 11.39 -2.86 -5.77
C ILE A 52 12.34 -3.38 -6.86
N LYS A 53 13.53 -3.85 -6.49
CA LYS A 53 14.50 -4.41 -7.44
C LYS A 53 13.94 -5.63 -8.18
N GLU A 54 13.30 -6.55 -7.46
CA GLU A 54 12.67 -7.72 -8.07
C GLU A 54 11.47 -7.35 -8.94
N ALA A 55 10.64 -6.39 -8.50
CA ALA A 55 9.50 -5.92 -9.27
C ALA A 55 9.93 -5.30 -10.62
N VAL A 56 11.01 -4.49 -10.61
CA VAL A 56 11.58 -3.93 -11.84
C VAL A 56 12.17 -5.02 -12.73
N ALA A 57 12.92 -5.97 -12.17
CA ALA A 57 13.47 -7.07 -12.95
C ALA A 57 12.36 -7.88 -13.65
N LYS A 58 11.25 -8.12 -12.96
CA LYS A 58 10.09 -8.83 -13.52
C LYS A 58 9.35 -8.00 -14.58
N SER A 59 9.21 -6.69 -14.41
CA SER A 59 8.52 -5.84 -15.40
C SER A 59 9.28 -5.76 -16.73
N LEU A 60 10.61 -5.81 -16.68
CA LEU A 60 11.48 -5.76 -17.86
C LEU A 60 11.47 -7.06 -18.68
N LEU A 61 11.10 -8.20 -18.10
CA LEU A 61 11.04 -9.49 -18.82
C LEU A 61 9.98 -9.50 -19.92
N TYR A 62 8.91 -8.71 -19.77
CA TYR A 62 7.73 -8.76 -20.65
C TYR A 62 7.51 -7.45 -21.42
N SER A 63 8.44 -6.50 -21.37
CA SER A 63 8.23 -5.17 -21.93
C SER A 63 9.45 -4.61 -22.66
N ASP A 64 9.21 -3.99 -23.81
CA ASP A 64 10.23 -3.34 -24.64
C ASP A 64 10.49 -1.88 -24.22
N ILE A 65 10.14 -1.49 -22.99
CA ILE A 65 10.20 -0.11 -22.49
C ILE A 65 11.62 0.45 -22.32
N THR A 66 12.64 -0.41 -22.44
CA THR A 66 14.07 -0.04 -22.41
C THR A 66 14.65 0.18 -23.81
N ARG A 67 13.90 0.00 -24.89
CA ARG A 67 14.38 0.31 -26.25
C ARG A 67 14.45 1.83 -26.48
N PRO A 68 15.23 2.31 -27.47
CA PRO A 68 15.21 3.73 -27.84
C PRO A 68 13.78 4.24 -28.09
N GLY A 69 13.42 5.34 -27.43
CA GLY A 69 12.05 5.88 -27.44
C GLY A 69 11.14 5.35 -26.32
N GLY A 70 11.53 4.27 -25.65
CA GLY A 70 10.81 3.68 -24.52
C GLY A 70 10.87 4.52 -23.24
N ASN A 71 9.93 4.27 -22.32
CA ASN A 71 9.80 5.08 -21.11
C ASN A 71 10.90 4.82 -20.07
N MET A 72 11.61 3.69 -20.11
CA MET A 72 12.72 3.38 -19.20
C MET A 72 14.09 3.35 -19.91
N TYR A 73 14.18 3.92 -21.12
CA TYR A 73 15.40 3.90 -21.94
C TYR A 73 16.60 4.64 -21.33
N THR A 74 16.39 5.86 -20.83
CA THR A 74 17.47 6.68 -20.28
C THR A 74 17.60 6.47 -18.78
N THR A 75 18.82 6.59 -18.25
CA THR A 75 19.10 6.47 -16.80
C THR A 75 18.23 7.40 -15.96
N ARG A 76 17.97 8.62 -16.44
CA ARG A 76 17.07 9.59 -15.80
C ARG A 76 15.64 9.06 -15.65
N ARG A 77 15.09 8.45 -16.71
CA ARG A 77 13.71 7.93 -16.67
C ARG A 77 13.63 6.61 -15.91
N TYR A 78 14.66 5.78 -16.01
CA TYR A 78 14.78 4.57 -15.20
C TYR A 78 14.77 4.87 -13.69
N ALA A 79 15.56 5.85 -13.26
CA ALA A 79 15.56 6.32 -11.87
C ALA A 79 14.21 6.90 -11.44
N ALA A 80 13.47 7.55 -12.36
CA ALA A 80 12.12 8.04 -12.08
C ALA A 80 11.12 6.91 -11.84
N CYS A 81 11.14 5.86 -12.67
CA CYS A 81 10.26 4.70 -12.49
C CYS A 81 10.51 3.98 -11.16
N ILE A 82 11.78 3.80 -10.76
CA ILE A 82 12.12 3.21 -9.45
C ILE A 82 11.56 4.06 -8.31
N ARG A 83 11.69 5.39 -8.40
CA ARG A 83 11.12 6.32 -7.41
C ARG A 83 9.60 6.19 -7.32
N ASP A 84 8.92 6.04 -8.45
CA ASP A 84 7.47 5.91 -8.48
C ASP A 84 7.02 4.58 -7.84
N LEU A 85 7.79 3.50 -8.05
CA LEU A 85 7.57 2.22 -7.36
C LEU A 85 7.77 2.31 -5.85
N ASP A 86 8.76 3.09 -5.40
CA ASP A 86 8.96 3.38 -3.98
C ASP A 86 7.75 4.13 -3.38
N TYR A 87 7.17 5.08 -4.11
CA TYR A 87 5.93 5.74 -3.69
C TYR A 87 4.77 4.76 -3.57
N TYR A 88 4.56 3.88 -4.56
CA TYR A 88 3.51 2.87 -4.46
C TYR A 88 3.68 1.97 -3.25
N LEU A 89 4.90 1.50 -3.00
CA LEU A 89 5.16 0.64 -1.85
C LEU A 89 4.91 1.40 -0.54
N ARG A 90 5.40 2.63 -0.42
CA ARG A 90 5.25 3.47 0.78
C ARG A 90 3.79 3.80 1.11
N TYR A 91 2.95 4.04 0.12
CA TYR A 91 1.53 4.34 0.36
C TYR A 91 0.67 3.08 0.55
N ALA A 92 1.17 1.91 0.16
CA ALA A 92 0.49 0.64 0.36
C ALA A 92 0.78 0.00 1.73
N THR A 93 1.96 0.27 2.31
CA THR A 93 2.38 -0.19 3.65
C THR A 93 1.83 0.67 4.77
#